data_AF-R3K9F0-F1
#
_entry.id   AF-R3K9F0-F1
#
_cell.length_a   1.000
_cell.length_b   1.000
_cell.length_c   1.000
_cell.angle_alpha   90.00
_cell.angle_beta   90.00
_cell.angle_gamma   90.00
#
_symmetry.space_group_name_H-M   'P 1'
#
loop_
_entity.id
_entity.type
_entity.pdbx_description
1 polymer ?
#
loop_
_entity_poly.entity_id
_entity_poly.type
_entity_poly.pdbx_seq_one_letter_code
_entity_poly.pdbx_strand_id
1 'polypeptide(L)'
;MVEKIRELSKEEFVNQYMFDFKSLIFKSNNPEKITAKQEKLLECEKKIAVLFYETYKRMKGYPPDEKELGRIVQRNFLDRLKLFRVEYDVISEEKFCGLHVQMVKQQMPLEKYRSDDLSYILGREKKIAINYFIAHDDFPMGYEELMISRSKQAVTQGLEELRGEFMERYHKYYRKMERSCIL
;
A
#
# COMPACT_ATOMS: atom_id res chain seq x y z
N MET A 1 -12.20 36.14 30.50
CA MET A 1 -12.50 34.79 31.02
C MET A 1 -11.20 34.00 30.96
N VAL A 2 -10.65 33.60 32.10
CA VAL A 2 -9.47 32.73 32.13
C VAL A 2 -9.98 31.33 31.81
N GLU A 3 -9.67 30.81 30.62
CA GLU A 3 -9.86 29.38 30.33
C GLU A 3 -9.14 28.60 31.42
N LYS A 4 -9.89 27.88 32.26
CA LYS A 4 -9.30 26.97 33.23
C LYS A 4 -8.60 25.88 32.42
N ILE A 5 -7.28 25.97 32.36
CA ILE A 5 -6.42 24.92 31.82
C ILE A 5 -6.67 23.67 32.67
N ARG A 6 -7.37 22.68 32.11
CA ARG A 6 -7.61 21.43 32.80
C ARG A 6 -6.33 20.61 32.77
N GLU A 7 -5.71 20.48 33.94
CA GLU A 7 -4.60 19.55 34.16
C GLU A 7 -5.12 18.12 34.02
N LEU A 8 -4.38 17.28 33.27
CA LEU A 8 -4.72 15.88 33.08
C LEU A 8 -3.90 15.01 34.02
N SER A 9 -4.56 14.04 34.66
CA SER A 9 -3.82 12.96 35.34
C SER A 9 -3.07 12.10 34.31
N LYS A 10 -2.09 11.32 34.77
CA LYS A 10 -1.29 10.43 33.92
C LYS A 10 -2.17 9.45 33.15
N GLU A 11 -3.15 8.86 33.82
CA GLU A 11 -4.06 7.88 33.22
C GLU A 11 -5.00 8.53 32.21
N GLU A 12 -5.60 9.68 32.53
CA GLU A 12 -6.42 10.44 31.59
C GLU A 12 -5.63 10.85 30.35
N PHE A 13 -4.41 11.35 30.54
CA PHE A 13 -3.53 11.76 29.44
C PHE A 13 -3.22 10.60 28.50
N VAL A 14 -2.79 9.45 29.04
CA VAL A 14 -2.42 8.29 28.23
C VAL A 14 -3.63 7.70 27.52
N ASN A 15 -4.77 7.58 28.21
CA ASN A 15 -5.99 7.05 27.61
C ASN A 15 -6.49 7.93 26.47
N GLN A 16 -6.52 9.26 26.69
CA GLN A 16 -6.97 10.19 25.66
C GLN A 16 -5.97 10.25 24.49
N TYR A 17 -4.65 10.24 24.77
CA TYR A 17 -3.62 10.14 23.74
C TYR A 17 -3.86 8.93 22.83
N MET A 18 -4.06 7.75 23.43
CA MET A 18 -4.26 6.51 22.67
C MET A 18 -5.58 6.52 21.90
N PHE A 19 -6.64 7.08 22.48
CA PHE A 19 -7.93 7.23 21.80
C PHE A 19 -7.81 8.15 20.57
N ASP A 20 -7.18 9.31 20.73
CA ASP A 20 -7.02 10.28 19.64
C ASP A 20 -6.09 9.73 18.55
N PHE A 21 -4.98 9.09 18.94
CA PHE A 21 -4.04 8.47 18.00
C PHE A 21 -4.72 7.34 17.19
N LYS A 22 -5.47 6.44 17.85
CA LYS A 22 -6.26 5.41 17.16
C LYS A 22 -7.28 6.03 16.20
N SER A 23 -7.97 7.08 16.64
CA SER A 23 -8.94 7.80 15.80
C SER A 23 -8.29 8.39 14.54
N LEU A 24 -7.06 8.91 14.64
CA LEU A 24 -6.30 9.40 13.49
C LEU A 24 -5.86 8.27 12.55
N ILE A 25 -5.49 7.09 13.06
CA ILE A 25 -5.22 5.90 12.23
C ILE A 25 -6.46 5.52 11.42
N PHE A 26 -7.63 5.45 12.06
CA PHE A 26 -8.88 5.10 11.38
C PHE A 26 -9.24 6.12 10.29
N LYS A 27 -9.04 7.40 10.54
CA LYS A 27 -9.30 8.48 9.57
C LYS A 27 -8.32 8.52 8.40
N SER A 28 -7.06 8.14 8.61
CA SER A 28 -6.00 8.27 7.59
C SER A 28 -5.90 7.07 6.66
N ASN A 29 -5.94 5.85 7.21
CA ASN A 29 -5.63 4.64 6.46
C ASN A 29 -6.88 3.82 6.08
N ASN A 30 -8.09 4.27 6.46
CA ASN A 30 -9.36 3.53 6.33
C ASN A 30 -9.28 2.02 6.69
N PRO A 31 -8.56 1.58 7.75
CA PRO A 31 -8.57 0.17 8.11
C PRO A 31 -9.90 -0.18 8.79
N GLU A 32 -10.63 -1.17 8.28
CA GLU A 32 -11.82 -1.70 8.98
C GLU A 32 -11.45 -2.31 10.34
N LYS A 33 -10.19 -2.80 10.49
CA LYS A 33 -9.65 -3.39 11.72
C LYS A 33 -8.16 -3.13 11.88
N ILE A 34 -7.72 -2.98 13.12
CA ILE A 34 -6.30 -2.90 13.51
C ILE A 34 -5.65 -4.28 13.35
N THR A 35 -4.51 -4.34 12.66
CA THR A 35 -3.72 -5.57 12.48
C THR A 35 -2.86 -5.89 13.72
N ALA A 36 -2.42 -7.14 13.87
CA ALA A 36 -1.53 -7.52 14.99
C ALA A 36 -0.21 -6.73 15.03
N LYS A 37 0.32 -6.31 13.87
CA LYS A 37 1.49 -5.43 13.79
C LYS A 37 1.17 -4.03 14.32
N GLN A 38 0.05 -3.45 13.87
CA GLN A 38 -0.40 -2.14 14.33
C GLN A 38 -0.70 -2.16 15.83
N GLU A 39 -1.21 -3.26 16.38
CA GLU A 39 -1.41 -3.39 17.83
C GLU A 39 -0.08 -3.33 18.60
N LYS A 40 0.98 -4.01 18.11
CA LYS A 40 2.32 -3.88 18.70
C LYS A 40 2.86 -2.45 18.63
N LEU A 41 2.61 -1.74 17.52
CA LEU A 41 2.99 -0.34 17.38
C LEU A 41 2.20 0.58 18.33
N LEU A 42 0.92 0.32 18.54
CA LEU A 42 0.09 1.03 19.51
C LEU A 42 0.60 0.83 20.95
N GLU A 43 1.08 -0.36 21.29
CA GLU A 43 1.72 -0.60 22.59
C GLU A 43 3.02 0.19 22.77
N CYS A 44 3.80 0.38 21.70
CA CYS A 44 4.95 1.28 21.71
C CYS A 44 4.51 2.74 21.91
N GLU A 45 3.48 3.19 21.21
CA GLU A 45 2.92 4.55 21.35
C GLU A 45 2.44 4.83 22.77
N LYS A 46 1.81 3.85 23.41
CA LYS A 46 1.39 3.96 24.82
C LYS A 46 2.58 4.20 25.75
N LYS A 47 3.70 3.51 25.54
CA LYS A 47 4.93 3.72 26.30
C LYS A 47 5.53 5.11 26.04
N ILE A 48 5.47 5.60 24.80
CA ILE A 48 5.92 6.95 24.46
C ILE A 48 5.06 8.01 25.15
N ALA A 49 3.73 7.84 25.19
CA ALA A 49 2.83 8.75 25.88
C ALA A 49 3.13 8.83 27.39
N VAL A 50 3.38 7.68 28.02
CA VAL A 50 3.81 7.60 29.42
C VAL A 50 5.13 8.34 29.63
N LEU A 51 6.14 8.07 28.79
CA LEU A 51 7.46 8.69 28.89
C LEU A 51 7.39 10.21 28.71
N PHE A 52 6.58 10.67 27.75
CA PHE A 52 6.35 12.10 27.53
C PHE A 52 5.76 12.77 28.77
N TYR A 53 4.69 12.20 29.34
CA TYR A 53 4.04 12.76 30.53
C TYR A 53 5.03 12.90 31.70
N GLU A 54 5.81 11.85 31.98
CA GLU A 54 6.78 11.84 33.08
C GLU A 54 7.89 12.86 32.86
N THR A 55 8.41 12.95 31.64
CA THR A 55 9.47 13.90 31.28
C THR A 55 8.96 15.33 31.34
N TYR A 56 7.76 15.59 30.84
CA TYR A 56 7.13 16.91 30.87
C TYR A 56 6.92 17.38 32.30
N LYS A 57 6.31 16.54 33.15
CA LYS A 57 6.08 16.86 34.57
C LYS A 57 7.39 17.13 35.31
N ARG A 58 8.45 16.36 35.04
CA ARG A 58 9.77 16.58 35.63
C ARG A 58 10.41 17.89 35.19
N MET A 59 10.30 18.26 33.90
CA MET A 59 10.94 19.45 33.35
C MET A 59 10.18 20.75 33.64
N LYS A 60 8.85 20.70 33.64
CA LYS A 60 7.98 21.88 33.79
C LYS A 60 7.46 22.07 35.21
N GLY A 61 7.49 21.03 36.04
CA GLY A 61 6.98 21.05 37.41
C GLY A 61 5.46 20.86 37.54
N TYR A 62 4.73 20.81 36.43
CA TYR A 62 3.28 20.61 36.37
C TYR A 62 2.92 19.63 35.24
N PRO A 63 1.76 18.94 35.32
CA PRO A 63 1.34 17.99 34.29
C PRO A 63 0.97 18.67 32.96
N PRO A 64 1.07 17.97 31.82
CA PRO A 64 0.57 18.49 30.55
C PRO A 64 -0.96 18.67 30.58
N ASP A 65 -1.43 19.67 29.83
CA ASP A 65 -2.85 20.00 29.68
C ASP A 65 -3.43 19.41 28.37
N GLU A 66 -4.73 19.61 28.14
CA GLU A 66 -5.42 19.15 26.93
C GLU A 66 -4.83 19.75 25.64
N LYS A 67 -4.29 20.97 25.69
CA LYS A 67 -3.69 21.63 24.52
C LYS A 67 -2.38 20.96 24.13
N GLU A 68 -1.55 20.65 25.12
CA GLU A 68 -0.29 19.95 24.92
C GLU A 68 -0.54 18.51 24.47
N LEU A 69 -1.57 17.86 25.01
CA LEU A 69 -2.04 16.55 24.55
C LEU A 69 -2.38 16.57 23.05
N GLY A 70 -3.22 17.51 22.60
CA GLY A 70 -3.60 17.60 21.19
C GLY A 70 -2.38 17.82 20.27
N ARG A 71 -1.44 18.66 20.69
CA ARG A 71 -0.20 18.93 19.95
C ARG A 71 0.70 17.71 19.84
N ILE A 72 0.94 17.02 20.95
CA ILE A 72 1.85 15.87 20.95
C ILE A 72 1.26 14.69 20.17
N VAL A 73 -0.05 14.46 20.27
CA VAL A 73 -0.75 13.44 19.47
C VAL A 73 -0.57 13.73 17.98
N GLN A 74 -0.88 14.95 17.54
CA GLN A 74 -0.75 15.32 16.12
C GLN A 74 0.68 15.17 15.60
N ARG A 75 1.65 15.70 16.35
CA ARG A 75 3.08 15.62 15.97
C ARG A 75 3.53 14.16 15.85
N ASN A 76 3.31 13.37 16.90
CA ASN A 76 3.74 11.97 16.92
C ASN A 76 3.03 11.15 15.86
N PHE A 77 1.75 11.44 15.59
CA PHE A 77 0.99 10.78 14.54
C PHE A 77 1.59 11.05 13.16
N LEU A 78 1.88 12.32 12.83
CA LEU A 78 2.50 12.67 11.55
C LEU A 78 3.89 12.02 11.39
N ASP A 79 4.72 12.04 12.43
CA ASP A 79 6.07 11.47 12.40
C ASP A 79 6.06 9.95 12.15
N ARG A 80 5.03 9.26 12.65
CA ARG A 80 4.98 7.79 12.68
C ARG A 80 3.91 7.20 11.78
N LEU A 81 3.14 8.02 11.07
CA LEU A 81 2.07 7.59 10.16
C LEU A 81 2.53 6.48 9.22
N LYS A 82 3.74 6.62 8.65
CA LYS A 82 4.35 5.63 7.76
C LYS A 82 4.52 4.23 8.37
N LEU A 83 4.71 4.13 9.70
CA LEU A 83 4.86 2.84 10.40
C LEU A 83 3.51 2.13 10.53
N PHE A 84 2.43 2.90 10.62
CA PHE A 84 1.06 2.41 10.71
C PHE A 84 0.44 2.15 9.33
N ARG A 85 1.13 2.48 8.24
CA ARG A 85 0.76 2.02 6.90
C ARG A 85 0.80 0.49 6.90
N VAL A 86 -0.24 -0.12 6.35
CA VAL A 86 -0.26 -1.56 6.12
C VAL A 86 0.89 -1.84 5.15
N GLU A 87 1.80 -2.76 5.49
CA GLU A 87 2.79 -3.24 4.53
C GLU A 87 2.04 -3.83 3.35
N TYR A 88 2.02 -3.09 2.26
CA TYR A 88 1.43 -3.56 1.04
C TYR A 88 2.46 -4.45 0.35
N ASP A 89 2.56 -5.73 0.68
CA ASP A 89 2.99 -6.72 -0.32
C ASP A 89 1.73 -7.10 -1.10
N VAL A 90 1.32 -6.21 -2.02
CA VAL A 90 0.10 -6.41 -2.82
C VAL A 90 0.27 -7.60 -3.73
N ILE A 91 1.42 -7.66 -4.41
CA ILE A 91 1.70 -8.69 -5.40
C ILE A 91 3.21 -8.82 -5.62
N SER A 92 3.68 -10.04 -5.86
CA SER A 92 5.05 -10.28 -6.33
C SER A 92 5.14 -10.13 -7.85
N GLU A 93 6.35 -9.89 -8.36
CA GLU A 93 6.63 -9.87 -9.81
C GLU A 93 6.08 -11.13 -10.50
N GLU A 94 6.37 -12.32 -9.94
CA GLU A 94 5.93 -13.60 -10.51
C GLU A 94 4.40 -13.66 -10.65
N LYS A 95 3.69 -13.22 -9.60
CA LYS A 95 2.23 -13.25 -9.60
C LYS A 95 1.65 -12.21 -10.55
N PHE A 96 2.23 -11.01 -10.63
CA PHE A 96 1.82 -9.98 -11.60
C PHE A 96 2.01 -10.47 -13.04
N CYS A 97 3.17 -11.03 -13.36
CA CYS A 97 3.46 -11.60 -14.67
C CYS A 97 2.52 -12.78 -14.99
N GLY A 98 2.22 -13.61 -14.00
CA GLY A 98 1.25 -14.71 -14.13
C GLY A 98 -0.15 -14.21 -14.50
N LEU A 99 -0.62 -13.12 -13.86
CA LEU A 99 -1.90 -12.49 -14.18
C LEU A 99 -1.94 -11.95 -15.62
N HIS A 100 -0.89 -11.26 -16.07
CA HIS A 100 -0.80 -10.79 -17.46
C HIS A 100 -0.86 -11.95 -18.46
N VAL A 101 -0.06 -13.00 -18.25
CA VAL A 101 -0.05 -14.18 -19.12
C VAL A 101 -1.41 -14.88 -19.15
N GLN A 102 -2.10 -14.97 -18.01
CA GLN A 102 -3.44 -15.54 -17.94
C GLN A 102 -4.45 -14.70 -18.73
N MET A 103 -4.38 -13.38 -18.62
CA MET A 103 -5.22 -12.47 -19.40
C MET A 103 -4.95 -12.61 -20.91
N VAL A 104 -3.69 -12.68 -21.34
CA VAL A 104 -3.33 -12.93 -22.74
C VAL A 104 -4.00 -14.21 -23.26
N LYS A 105 -3.95 -15.30 -22.48
CA LYS A 105 -4.61 -16.56 -22.84
C LYS A 105 -6.13 -16.43 -23.01
N GLN A 106 -6.77 -15.57 -22.22
CA GLN A 106 -8.21 -15.33 -22.30
C GLN A 106 -8.61 -14.47 -23.52
N GLN A 107 -7.69 -13.65 -24.03
CA GLN A 107 -7.96 -12.75 -25.16
C GLN A 107 -7.62 -13.35 -26.52
N MET A 108 -7.00 -14.52 -26.55
CA MET A 108 -6.59 -15.20 -27.78
C MET A 108 -7.45 -16.44 -28.07
N PRO A 109 -7.78 -16.69 -29.35
CA PRO A 109 -8.35 -17.97 -29.76
C PRO A 109 -7.24 -19.04 -29.80
N LEU A 110 -6.89 -19.58 -28.62
CA LEU A 110 -5.73 -20.47 -28.41
C LEU A 110 -5.67 -21.66 -29.38
N GLU A 111 -6.83 -22.20 -29.73
CA GLU A 111 -7.01 -23.32 -30.66
C GLU A 111 -6.50 -23.05 -32.08
N LYS A 112 -6.36 -21.77 -32.46
CA LYS A 112 -5.86 -21.38 -33.79
C LYS A 112 -4.34 -21.35 -33.89
N TYR A 113 -3.62 -21.56 -32.79
CA TYR A 113 -2.17 -21.44 -32.76
C TYR A 113 -1.47 -22.79 -32.68
N ARG A 114 -0.27 -22.89 -33.27
CA ARG A 114 0.63 -24.03 -33.00
C ARG A 114 1.15 -23.93 -31.57
N SER A 115 1.55 -25.07 -31.00
CA SER A 115 2.21 -25.10 -29.68
C SER A 115 3.43 -24.18 -29.63
N ASP A 116 4.25 -24.16 -30.68
CA ASP A 116 5.45 -23.34 -30.75
C ASP A 116 5.13 -21.84 -30.85
N ASP A 117 4.16 -21.47 -31.69
CA ASP A 117 3.70 -20.09 -31.83
C ASP A 117 3.10 -19.57 -30.51
N LEU A 118 2.29 -20.40 -29.86
CA LEU A 118 1.70 -20.06 -28.57
C LEU A 118 2.78 -19.90 -27.48
N SER A 119 3.76 -20.82 -27.43
CA SER A 119 4.87 -20.73 -26.48
C SER A 119 5.72 -19.48 -26.71
N TYR A 120 5.96 -19.11 -27.97
CA TYR A 120 6.65 -17.89 -28.34
C TYR A 120 5.90 -16.64 -27.87
N ILE A 121 4.60 -16.56 -28.17
CA ILE A 121 3.76 -15.40 -27.79
C ILE A 121 3.71 -15.25 -26.27
N LEU A 122 3.40 -16.33 -25.54
CA LEU A 122 3.30 -16.29 -24.08
C LEU A 122 4.65 -15.97 -23.42
N GLY A 123 5.76 -16.52 -23.96
CA GLY A 123 7.10 -16.22 -23.49
C GLY A 123 7.48 -14.75 -23.69
N ARG A 124 7.12 -14.18 -24.85
CA ARG A 124 7.33 -12.76 -25.15
C ARG A 124 6.51 -11.86 -24.23
N GLU A 125 5.23 -12.14 -24.07
CA GLU A 125 4.36 -11.34 -23.20
C GLU A 125 4.76 -11.45 -21.71
N LYS A 126 5.24 -12.61 -21.26
CA LYS A 126 5.82 -12.75 -19.92
C LYS A 126 7.02 -11.83 -19.74
N LYS A 127 7.94 -11.77 -20.70
CA LYS A 127 9.12 -10.89 -20.63
C LYS A 127 8.73 -9.41 -20.62
N ILE A 128 7.70 -9.03 -21.38
CA ILE A 128 7.17 -7.67 -21.37
C ILE A 128 6.62 -7.31 -19.98
N ALA A 129 5.83 -8.19 -19.36
CA ALA A 129 5.30 -7.96 -18.02
C ALA A 129 6.40 -7.86 -16.95
N ILE A 130 7.47 -8.66 -17.05
CA ILE A 130 8.63 -8.56 -16.15
C ILE A 130 9.27 -7.18 -16.26
N ASN A 131 9.56 -6.75 -17.49
CA ASN A 131 10.19 -5.44 -17.71
C ASN A 131 9.29 -4.29 -17.25
N TYR A 132 7.97 -4.40 -17.49
CA TYR A 132 7.00 -3.43 -17.02
C TYR A 132 6.99 -3.35 -15.49
N PHE A 133 6.98 -4.51 -14.82
CA PHE A 133 7.03 -4.58 -13.35
C PHE A 133 8.27 -3.87 -12.81
N ILE A 134 9.46 -4.23 -13.29
CA ILE A 134 10.72 -3.63 -12.84
C ILE A 134 10.72 -2.11 -13.03
N ALA A 135 10.24 -1.63 -14.18
CA ALA A 135 10.21 -0.19 -14.49
C ALA A 135 9.22 0.60 -13.61
N HIS A 136 8.18 -0.05 -13.08
CA HIS A 136 7.11 0.58 -12.29
C HIS A 136 7.11 0.14 -10.83
N ASP A 137 8.20 -0.48 -10.36
CA ASP A 137 8.38 -0.89 -8.98
C ASP A 137 9.65 -0.29 -8.36
N ASP A 138 10.40 0.51 -9.12
CA ASP A 138 11.60 1.22 -8.66
C ASP A 138 11.28 2.70 -8.37
N PHE A 139 10.55 2.95 -7.29
CA PHE A 139 10.25 4.30 -6.80
C PHE A 139 10.92 4.58 -5.44
N PRO A 140 11.31 5.85 -5.17
CA PRO A 140 11.82 6.24 -3.87
C PRO A 140 10.82 6.02 -2.73
N MET A 141 11.35 5.84 -1.52
CA MET A 141 10.55 5.76 -0.29
C MET A 141 9.61 6.96 -0.16
N GLY A 142 8.34 6.69 0.15
CA GLY A 142 7.26 7.67 0.23
C GLY A 142 6.35 7.77 -1.00
N TYR A 143 6.66 7.06 -2.09
CA TYR A 143 5.85 6.96 -3.32
C TYR A 143 5.31 5.55 -3.55
N GLU A 144 5.09 4.79 -2.47
CA GLU A 144 4.69 3.39 -2.56
C GLU A 144 3.34 3.21 -3.31
N GLU A 145 2.47 4.22 -3.31
CA GLU A 145 1.22 4.20 -4.10
C GLU A 145 1.42 4.05 -5.62
N LEU A 146 2.62 4.37 -6.13
CA LEU A 146 2.98 4.23 -7.54
C LEU A 146 3.62 2.87 -7.86
N MET A 147 4.08 2.14 -6.83
CA MET A 147 4.78 0.87 -6.99
C MET A 147 3.78 -0.28 -7.17
N ILE A 148 3.99 -1.13 -8.17
CA ILE A 148 3.12 -2.29 -8.43
C ILE A 148 3.10 -3.26 -7.24
N SER A 149 4.26 -3.52 -6.62
CA SER A 149 4.35 -4.40 -5.45
C SER A 149 3.60 -3.85 -4.24
N ARG A 150 3.37 -2.53 -4.20
CA ARG A 150 2.84 -1.82 -3.03
C ARG A 150 1.46 -1.19 -3.23
N SER A 151 0.89 -1.20 -4.43
CA SER A 151 -0.38 -0.52 -4.70
C SER A 151 -1.34 -1.33 -5.57
N LYS A 152 -2.54 -1.62 -5.05
CA LYS A 152 -3.59 -2.27 -5.84
C LYS A 152 -4.00 -1.44 -7.05
N GLN A 153 -3.96 -0.12 -6.94
CA GLN A 153 -4.28 0.77 -8.05
C GLN A 153 -3.21 0.67 -9.15
N ALA A 154 -1.93 0.67 -8.77
CA ALA A 154 -0.83 0.46 -9.71
C ALA A 154 -0.90 -0.92 -10.38
N VAL A 155 -1.28 -1.98 -9.64
CA VAL A 155 -1.52 -3.31 -10.23
C VAL A 155 -2.63 -3.26 -11.30
N THR A 156 -3.80 -2.70 -10.95
CA THR A 156 -4.93 -2.65 -11.89
C THR A 156 -4.59 -1.85 -13.13
N GLN A 157 -4.01 -0.65 -12.95
CA GLN A 157 -3.61 0.21 -14.06
C GLN A 157 -2.58 -0.49 -14.95
N GLY A 158 -1.54 -1.09 -14.35
CA GLY A 158 -0.50 -1.77 -15.11
C GLY A 158 -1.02 -2.96 -15.92
N LEU A 159 -1.96 -3.73 -15.38
CA LEU A 159 -2.61 -4.81 -16.14
C LEU A 159 -3.50 -4.27 -17.27
N GLU A 160 -4.18 -3.15 -17.08
CA GLU A 160 -5.00 -2.53 -18.13
C GLU A 160 -4.16 -1.96 -19.28
N GLU A 161 -3.03 -1.33 -18.97
CA GLU A 161 -2.08 -0.84 -19.97
C GLU A 161 -1.48 -2.00 -20.77
N LEU A 162 -0.96 -3.02 -20.08
CA LEU A 162 -0.41 -4.22 -20.71
C LEU A 162 -1.44 -4.94 -21.59
N ARG A 163 -2.72 -4.93 -21.19
CA ARG A 163 -3.83 -5.44 -22.00
C ARG A 163 -4.03 -4.65 -23.29
N GLY A 164 -4.05 -3.32 -23.20
CA GLY A 164 -4.20 -2.45 -24.35
C GLY A 164 -3.08 -2.66 -25.37
N GLU A 165 -1.83 -2.67 -24.88
CA GLU A 165 -0.68 -2.90 -25.75
C GLU A 165 -0.66 -4.33 -26.34
N PHE A 166 -1.07 -5.33 -25.56
CA PHE A 166 -1.20 -6.69 -26.06
C PHE A 166 -2.17 -6.76 -27.24
N MET A 167 -3.34 -6.11 -27.14
CA MET A 167 -4.33 -6.10 -28.22
C MET A 167 -3.79 -5.43 -29.50
N GLU A 168 -3.01 -4.37 -29.36
CA GLU A 168 -2.31 -3.75 -30.49
C GLU A 168 -1.32 -4.73 -31.14
N ARG A 169 -0.46 -5.37 -30.32
CA ARG A 169 0.49 -6.39 -30.80
C ARG A 169 -0.20 -7.58 -31.46
N TYR A 170 -1.31 -8.01 -30.89
CA TYR A 170 -2.12 -9.11 -31.39
C TYR A 170 -2.65 -8.80 -32.79
N HIS A 171 -3.31 -7.66 -32.97
CA HIS A 171 -3.85 -7.28 -34.28
C HIS A 171 -2.76 -7.04 -35.33
N LYS A 172 -1.60 -6.52 -34.93
CA LYS A 172 -0.51 -6.19 -35.86
C LYS A 172 0.32 -7.40 -36.27
N TYR A 173 0.57 -8.32 -35.33
CA TYR A 173 1.55 -9.42 -35.50
C TYR A 173 0.95 -10.80 -35.23
N TYR A 174 0.38 -11.03 -34.04
CA TYR A 174 0.05 -12.39 -33.62
C TYR A 174 -1.15 -12.98 -34.35
N ARG A 175 -2.11 -12.17 -34.79
CA ARG A 175 -3.24 -12.63 -35.60
C ARG A 175 -2.80 -13.30 -36.91
N LYS A 176 -1.66 -12.87 -37.47
CA LYS A 176 -1.10 -13.45 -38.71
C LYS A 176 -0.51 -14.85 -38.50
N MET A 177 -0.28 -15.24 -37.25
CA MET A 177 0.20 -16.58 -36.87
C MET A 177 -0.96 -17.55 -36.61
N GLU A 178 -2.22 -17.09 -36.68
CA GLU A 178 -3.38 -17.98 -36.63
C GLU A 178 -3.37 -18.91 -37.84
N ARG A 179 -3.56 -20.20 -37.59
CA ARG A 179 -3.86 -21.15 -38.65
C ARG A 179 -5.18 -20.73 -39.28
N SER A 180 -5.16 -20.50 -40.59
CA SER A 180 -6.39 -20.49 -41.37
C SER A 180 -6.96 -21.91 -41.31
N CYS A 181 -8.15 -22.08 -40.72
CA CYS A 181 -8.92 -23.30 -40.94
C CYS A 181 -9.25 -23.37 -42.43
N ILE A 182 -8.40 -24.06 -43.19
CA ILE A 182 -8.85 -24.65 -44.46
C ILE A 182 -9.60 -25.90 -44.01
N LEU A 183 -10.92 -25.78 -43.95
CA LEU A 183 -11.84 -26.91 -43.90
C LEU A 183 -11.75 -27.68 -45.22
#